data_AF-A0A2T0STX7-F1
#
_entry.id   AF-A0A2T0STX7-F1
#
_cell.length_a   1.000
_cell.length_b   1.000
_cell.length_c   1.000
_cell.angle_alpha   90.00
_cell.angle_beta   90.00
_cell.angle_gamma   90.00
#
_symmetry.space_group_name_H-M   'P 1'
#
loop_
_entity.id
_entity.type
_entity.pdbx_description
1 polymer ?
#
loop_
_entity_poly.entity_id
_entity_poly.type
_entity_poly.pdbx_seq_one_letter_code
_entity_poly.pdbx_strand_id
1 'polypeptide(L)'
;MSSKPFPRRTPHRPTSGLLVASALAALASTAMSAATTGVGIPERTRRLLVAGDGKDLDFWVVATAVRTYSVTGPLLWSLLRRRVPSPGLLVAAGLTQFGDAYLCLRSRNPVGAVGTGAFGLLHLVAARKVAS
;
A
#
# COMPACT_ATOMS: atom_id res chain seq x y z
N MET A 1 -25.77 33.92 34.66
CA MET A 1 -25.32 33.57 33.29
C MET A 1 -24.98 32.09 33.27
N SER A 2 -25.80 31.27 32.60
CA SER A 2 -25.66 29.81 32.58
C SER A 2 -24.78 29.41 31.39
N SER A 3 -23.59 28.87 31.66
CA SER A 3 -22.70 28.30 30.65
C SER A 3 -23.27 26.96 30.19
N LYS A 4 -23.90 26.95 29.01
CA LYS A 4 -24.30 25.69 28.37
C LYS A 4 -23.04 24.86 28.08
N PRO A 5 -22.97 23.59 28.52
CA PRO A 5 -21.84 22.73 28.21
C PRO A 5 -21.80 22.46 26.71
N PHE A 6 -20.64 22.67 26.09
CA PHE A 6 -20.40 22.31 24.69
C PHE A 6 -20.67 20.81 24.49
N PRO A 7 -21.40 20.41 23.44
CA PRO A 7 -21.59 19.00 23.13
C PRO A 7 -20.23 18.39 22.79
N ARG A 8 -19.78 17.44 23.62
CA ARG A 8 -18.67 16.54 23.30
C ARG A 8 -19.08 15.74 22.07
N ARG A 9 -18.59 16.14 20.88
CA ARG A 9 -18.65 15.29 19.69
C ARG A 9 -17.98 13.97 20.05
N THR A 10 -18.75 12.89 20.11
CA THR A 10 -18.22 11.55 20.21
C THR A 10 -17.39 11.28 18.95
N PRO A 11 -16.15 10.78 19.06
CA PRO A 11 -15.36 10.45 17.90
C PRO A 11 -16.07 9.29 17.19
N HIS A 12 -16.69 9.59 16.05
CA HIS A 12 -17.17 8.59 15.14
C HIS A 12 -15.99 7.63 14.88
N ARG A 13 -16.18 6.35 15.24
CA ARG A 13 -15.23 5.24 15.05
C ARG A 13 -15.30 4.50 13.69
N PRO A 14 -15.84 5.03 12.56
CA PRO A 14 -15.83 4.29 11.29
C PRO A 14 -14.46 4.32 10.59
N THR A 15 -13.47 5.07 11.11
CA THR A 15 -12.11 5.13 10.57
C THR A 15 -11.29 3.88 10.86
N SER A 16 -11.51 3.20 11.99
CA SER A 16 -10.68 2.06 12.40
C SER A 16 -10.70 0.91 11.39
N GLY A 17 -11.87 0.56 10.85
CA GLY A 17 -11.99 -0.55 9.88
C GLY A 17 -11.27 -0.26 8.56
N LEU A 18 -11.38 0.96 8.04
CA LEU A 18 -10.72 1.38 6.79
C LEU A 18 -9.20 1.48 6.94
N LEU A 19 -8.72 1.88 8.12
CA LEU A 19 -7.30 1.93 8.43
C LEU A 19 -6.71 0.52 8.55
N VAL A 20 -7.43 -0.41 9.18
CA VAL A 20 -7.04 -1.82 9.26
C VAL A 20 -7.00 -2.42 7.85
N ALA A 21 -8.04 -2.22 7.05
CA ALA A 21 -8.07 -2.69 5.67
C ALA A 21 -6.93 -2.09 4.83
N SER A 22 -6.60 -0.80 5.03
CA SER A 22 -5.47 -0.15 4.34
C SER A 22 -4.14 -0.78 4.69
N ALA A 23 -3.85 -1.05 5.97
CA ALA A 23 -2.57 -1.67 6.30
C ALA A 23 -2.52 -3.15 5.88
N LEU A 24 -3.64 -3.88 5.93
CA LEU A 24 -3.72 -5.24 5.39
C LEU A 24 -3.47 -5.26 3.88
N ALA A 25 -4.00 -4.28 3.14
CA ALA A 25 -3.74 -4.11 1.71
C ALA A 25 -2.24 -3.83 1.45
N ALA A 26 -1.62 -2.95 2.24
CA ALA A 26 -0.19 -2.66 2.13
C ALA A 26 0.68 -3.90 2.46
N LEU A 27 0.31 -4.66 3.49
CA LEU A 27 0.94 -5.94 3.85
C LEU A 27 0.79 -6.97 2.72
N ALA A 28 -0.42 -7.16 2.20
CA ALA A 28 -0.68 -8.09 1.11
C ALA A 28 0.12 -7.72 -0.14
N SER A 29 0.18 -6.44 -0.50
CA SER A 29 1.02 -5.95 -1.60
C SER A 29 2.50 -6.18 -1.34
N THR A 30 2.98 -5.99 -0.11
CA THR A 30 4.38 -6.26 0.25
C THR A 30 4.70 -7.75 0.16
N ALA A 31 3.83 -8.60 0.69
CA ALA A 31 3.97 -10.05 0.63
C ALA A 31 3.90 -10.56 -0.81
N MET A 32 2.99 -10.02 -1.62
CA MET A 32 2.96 -10.27 -3.06
C MET A 32 4.27 -9.82 -3.69
N SER A 33 4.73 -8.58 -3.50
CA SER A 33 6.00 -8.06 -4.01
C SER A 33 7.17 -9.00 -3.66
N ALA A 34 7.28 -9.41 -2.40
CA ALA A 34 8.31 -10.32 -1.91
C ALA A 34 8.20 -11.73 -2.53
N ALA A 35 6.99 -12.28 -2.69
CA ALA A 35 6.77 -13.57 -3.37
C ALA A 35 6.97 -13.47 -4.89
N THR A 36 6.69 -12.30 -5.47
CA THR A 36 6.77 -11.99 -6.89
C THR A 36 8.16 -11.56 -7.34
N THR A 37 9.14 -11.50 -6.44
CA THR A 37 10.56 -11.62 -6.83
C THR A 37 10.83 -12.95 -7.60
N GLY A 38 9.84 -13.86 -7.67
CA GLY A 38 9.74 -14.92 -8.69
C GLY A 38 8.57 -14.83 -9.71
N VAL A 39 7.57 -13.94 -9.54
CA VAL A 39 6.29 -13.91 -10.30
C VAL A 39 5.96 -12.48 -10.74
N GLY A 40 6.67 -11.95 -11.72
CA GLY A 40 6.50 -10.56 -12.17
C GLY A 40 7.71 -10.04 -12.92
N ILE A 41 8.84 -10.71 -12.71
CA ILE A 41 9.97 -10.69 -13.63
C ILE A 41 9.47 -11.24 -14.97
N PRO A 42 9.47 -10.45 -16.06
CA PRO A 42 9.17 -10.99 -17.39
C PRO A 42 10.01 -12.25 -17.60
N GLU A 43 9.46 -13.30 -18.20
CA GLU A 43 10.16 -14.59 -18.40
C GLU A 43 11.57 -14.40 -19.01
N ARG A 44 11.75 -13.34 -19.80
CA ARG A 44 13.02 -12.88 -20.36
C ARG A 44 14.04 -12.41 -19.30
N THR A 45 13.61 -11.62 -18.32
CA THR A 45 14.42 -11.15 -17.20
C THR A 45 14.70 -12.28 -16.20
N ARG A 46 13.78 -13.26 -16.06
CA ARG A 46 14.01 -14.47 -15.24
C ARG A 46 15.11 -15.36 -15.82
N ARG A 47 15.19 -15.46 -17.15
CA ARG A 47 16.29 -16.15 -17.85
C ARG A 47 17.61 -15.37 -17.78
N LEU A 48 17.57 -14.04 -17.88
CA LEU A 48 18.77 -13.18 -17.71
C LEU A 48 19.31 -13.23 -16.27
N LEU A 49 18.43 -13.46 -15.29
CA LEU A 49 18.77 -13.71 -13.88
C LEU A 49 19.57 -14.99 -13.66
N VAL A 50 19.27 -16.05 -14.43
CA VAL A 50 20.05 -17.29 -14.44
C VAL A 50 21.34 -17.12 -15.27
N ALA A 51 21.36 -16.17 -16.21
CA ALA A 51 22.47 -15.94 -17.14
C ALA A 51 23.49 -14.86 -16.72
N GLY A 52 23.27 -14.13 -15.61
CA GLY A 52 24.33 -13.34 -14.95
C GLY A 52 24.27 -11.81 -15.07
N ASP A 53 23.13 -11.19 -15.41
CA ASP A 53 23.00 -9.72 -15.33
C ASP A 53 22.13 -9.31 -14.11
N GLY A 54 22.77 -9.18 -12.95
CA GLY A 54 22.13 -8.95 -11.63
C GLY A 54 21.46 -7.57 -11.42
N LYS A 55 21.58 -6.63 -12.37
CA LYS A 55 21.11 -5.24 -12.20
C LYS A 55 19.58 -5.12 -12.11
N ASP A 56 18.84 -5.97 -12.81
CA ASP A 56 17.38 -5.96 -12.77
C ASP A 56 16.85 -6.57 -11.45
N LEU A 57 17.58 -7.54 -10.86
CA LEU A 57 17.24 -8.09 -9.55
C LEU A 57 17.42 -7.05 -8.46
N ASP A 58 18.54 -6.31 -8.49
CA ASP A 58 18.82 -5.23 -7.55
C ASP A 58 17.72 -4.15 -7.59
N PHE A 59 17.22 -3.79 -8.78
CA PHE A 59 16.11 -2.85 -8.92
C PHE A 59 14.84 -3.34 -8.22
N TRP A 60 14.41 -4.58 -8.45
CA TRP A 60 13.17 -5.11 -7.86
C TRP A 60 13.28 -5.35 -6.34
N VAL A 61 14.46 -5.74 -5.86
CA VAL A 61 14.75 -5.86 -4.43
C VAL A 61 14.70 -4.48 -3.76
N VAL A 62 15.35 -3.47 -4.36
CA VAL A 62 15.32 -2.09 -3.86
C VAL A 62 13.90 -1.52 -3.90
N ALA A 63 13.14 -1.72 -4.98
CA ALA A 63 11.76 -1.28 -5.08
C ALA A 63 10.86 -1.92 -4.01
N THR A 64 11.03 -3.22 -3.75
CA THR A 64 10.30 -3.94 -2.69
C THR A 64 10.70 -3.43 -1.30
N ALA A 65 11.99 -3.18 -1.05
CA ALA A 65 12.48 -2.64 0.20
C ALA A 65 11.92 -1.24 0.47
N VAL A 66 11.98 -0.33 -0.52
CA VAL A 66 11.41 1.02 -0.43
C VAL A 66 9.92 0.95 -0.14
N ARG A 67 9.17 0.10 -0.84
CA ARG A 67 7.73 -0.09 -0.60
C ARG A 67 7.44 -0.58 0.82
N THR A 68 8.21 -1.55 1.31
CA THR A 68 8.07 -2.12 2.65
C THR A 68 8.32 -1.08 3.74
N TYR A 69 9.44 -0.35 3.65
CA TYR A 69 9.87 0.56 4.71
C TYR A 69 9.22 1.94 4.63
N SER A 70 8.88 2.44 3.44
CA SER A 70 8.30 3.78 3.28
C SER A 70 6.78 3.81 3.34
N VAL A 71 6.09 2.69 3.05
CA VAL A 71 4.62 2.63 3.01
C VAL A 71 4.09 1.67 4.06
N THR A 72 4.45 0.39 3.97
CA THR A 72 3.84 -0.66 4.79
C THR A 72 4.22 -0.54 6.26
N GLY A 73 5.50 -0.34 6.57
CA GLY A 73 6.00 -0.16 7.93
C GLY A 73 5.31 0.99 8.67
N PRO A 74 5.26 2.21 8.11
CA PRO A 74 4.58 3.35 8.73
C PRO A 74 3.07 3.16 8.91
N LEU A 75 2.39 2.48 7.97
CA LEU A 75 0.96 2.15 8.11
C LEU A 75 0.72 1.14 9.23
N LEU A 76 1.53 0.09 9.30
CA LEU A 76 1.50 -0.90 10.37
C LEU A 76 1.82 -0.29 11.73
N TRP A 77 2.84 0.57 11.79
CA TRP A 77 3.20 1.27 13.01
C TRP A 77 2.06 2.16 13.50
N SER A 78 1.39 2.87 12.59
CA SER A 78 0.22 3.69 12.90
C SER A 78 -0.89 2.82 13.50
N LEU A 79 -1.18 1.64 12.94
CA LEU A 79 -2.13 0.70 13.52
C LEU A 79 -1.73 0.18 14.90
N LEU A 80 -0.49 -0.30 15.05
CA LEU A 80 0.01 -0.85 16.32
C LEU A 80 -0.03 0.19 17.44
N ARG A 81 0.26 1.45 17.11
CA ARG A 81 0.18 2.58 18.05
C ARG A 81 -1.23 3.18 18.16
N ARG A 82 -2.23 2.61 17.48
CA ARG A 82 -3.60 3.14 17.39
C ARG A 82 -3.64 4.63 17.00
N ARG A 83 -2.70 5.04 16.16
CA ARG A 83 -2.58 6.39 15.61
C ARG A 83 -3.21 6.44 14.23
N VAL A 84 -3.79 7.58 13.91
CA VAL A 84 -4.29 7.85 12.55
C VAL A 84 -3.08 8.15 11.66
N PRO A 85 -2.86 7.40 10.57
CA PRO A 85 -1.79 7.71 9.63
C PRO A 85 -2.06 9.05 8.94
N SER A 86 -1.00 9.75 8.52
CA SER A 86 -1.18 11.01 7.79
C SER A 86 -1.88 10.78 6.44
N PRO A 87 -2.70 11.73 5.96
CA PRO A 87 -3.27 11.65 4.61
C PRO A 87 -2.20 11.46 3.53
N GLY A 88 -1.05 12.12 3.66
CA GLY A 88 0.06 12.00 2.71
C GLY A 88 0.63 10.59 2.61
N LEU A 89 0.76 9.87 3.74
CA LEU A 89 1.19 8.47 3.75
C LEU A 89 0.19 7.57 3.02
N LEU A 90 -1.11 7.79 3.25
CA LEU A 90 -2.17 7.04 2.58
C LEU A 90 -2.20 7.33 1.06
N VAL A 91 -1.99 8.58 0.64
CA VAL A 91 -1.86 8.91 -0.78
C VAL A 91 -0.65 8.23 -1.42
N ALA A 92 0.51 8.27 -0.77
CA ALA A 92 1.71 7.60 -1.25
C ALA A 92 1.50 6.07 -1.39
N ALA A 93 0.80 5.47 -0.43
CA ALA A 93 0.39 4.07 -0.50
C ALA A 93 -0.49 3.80 -1.72
N GLY A 94 -1.51 4.64 -1.94
CA GLY A 94 -2.42 4.52 -3.08
C GLY A 94 -1.70 4.59 -4.43
N LEU A 95 -0.84 5.60 -4.61
CA LEU A 95 -0.05 5.76 -5.83
C LEU A 95 0.89 4.58 -6.09
N THR A 96 1.51 4.06 -5.04
CA THR A 96 2.37 2.89 -5.14
C THR A 96 1.60 1.66 -5.65
N GLN A 97 0.39 1.43 -5.14
CA GLN A 97 -0.46 0.33 -5.61
C GLN A 97 -0.96 0.52 -7.05
N PHE A 98 -1.21 1.75 -7.49
CA PHE A 98 -1.54 2.00 -8.91
C PHE A 98 -0.35 1.75 -9.83
N GLY A 99 0.87 2.04 -9.37
CA GLY A 99 2.09 1.63 -10.06
C GLY A 99 2.16 0.11 -10.25
N ASP A 100 1.84 -0.66 -9.21
CA ASP A 100 1.74 -2.13 -9.30
C ASP A 100 0.65 -2.59 -10.26
N ALA A 101 -0.51 -1.94 -10.21
CA ALA A 101 -1.61 -2.27 -11.12
C ALA A 101 -1.19 -2.10 -12.58
N TYR A 102 -0.48 -1.01 -12.89
CA TYR A 102 0.07 -0.78 -14.22
C TYR A 102 1.09 -1.85 -14.64
N LEU A 103 1.98 -2.25 -13.72
CA LEU A 103 2.93 -3.34 -13.98
C LEU A 103 2.24 -4.68 -14.22
N CYS A 104 1.19 -5.00 -13.46
CA CYS A 104 0.35 -6.18 -13.68
C CYS A 104 -0.39 -6.15 -15.02
N LEU A 105 -0.90 -4.99 -15.44
CA LEU A 105 -1.49 -4.82 -16.78
C LEU A 105 -0.45 -5.08 -17.87
N ARG A 106 0.75 -4.51 -17.73
CA ARG A 106 1.84 -4.69 -18.70
C ARG A 106 2.29 -6.15 -18.79
N SER A 107 2.27 -6.89 -17.68
CA SER A 107 2.60 -8.32 -17.64
C SER A 107 1.43 -9.24 -17.97
N ARG A 108 0.28 -8.70 -18.42
CA ARG A 108 -0.94 -9.45 -18.76
C ARG A 108 -1.48 -10.29 -17.58
N ASN A 109 -1.31 -9.80 -16.35
CA ASN A 109 -1.89 -10.36 -15.15
C ASN A 109 -3.10 -9.51 -14.70
N PRO A 110 -4.31 -9.77 -15.23
CA PRO A 110 -5.49 -8.96 -14.94
C PRO A 110 -5.94 -9.08 -13.48
N VAL A 111 -5.76 -10.24 -12.85
CA VAL A 111 -6.10 -10.45 -11.43
C VAL A 111 -5.23 -9.59 -10.53
N GLY A 112 -3.92 -9.57 -10.78
CA GLY A 112 -2.98 -8.71 -10.06
C GLY A 112 -3.30 -7.22 -10.25
N ALA A 113 -3.66 -6.83 -11.48
CA ALA A 113 -4.00 -5.44 -11.80
C ALA A 113 -5.25 -4.95 -11.06
N VAL A 114 -6.30 -5.76 -11.03
CA VAL A 114 -7.55 -5.43 -10.32
C VAL A 114 -7.31 -5.40 -8.82
N GLY A 115 -6.60 -6.38 -8.25
CA GLY A 115 -6.33 -6.45 -6.82
C GLY A 115 -5.53 -5.25 -6.31
N THR A 116 -4.41 -4.94 -6.96
CA THR A 116 -3.57 -3.78 -6.60
C THR A 116 -4.28 -2.46 -6.89
N GLY A 117 -5.03 -2.34 -7.99
CA GLY A 117 -5.86 -1.16 -8.26
C GLY A 117 -6.92 -0.91 -7.18
N ALA A 118 -7.58 -1.96 -6.70
CA ALA A 118 -8.55 -1.88 -5.61
C ALA A 118 -7.90 -1.45 -4.29
N PHE A 119 -6.71 -1.96 -3.97
CA PHE A 119 -5.92 -1.51 -2.83
C PHE A 119 -5.52 -0.03 -2.95
N GLY A 120 -5.16 0.42 -4.16
CA GLY A 120 -4.88 1.82 -4.45
C GLY A 120 -6.06 2.73 -4.12
N LEU A 121 -7.25 2.36 -4.60
CA LEU A 121 -8.50 3.08 -4.31
C LEU A 121 -8.82 3.11 -2.82
N LEU A 122 -8.66 1.99 -2.11
CA LEU A 122 -8.90 1.88 -0.68
C LEU A 122 -8.06 2.91 0.11
N HIS A 123 -6.77 3.03 -0.24
CA HIS A 123 -5.86 4.00 0.39
C HIS A 123 -6.28 5.45 0.13
N LEU A 124 -6.70 5.79 -1.09
CA LEU A 124 -7.16 7.14 -1.41
C LEU A 124 -8.48 7.50 -0.70
N VAL A 125 -9.41 6.54 -0.61
CA VAL A 125 -10.66 6.72 0.15
C VAL A 125 -10.36 6.93 1.64
N ALA A 126 -9.42 6.16 2.19
CA ALA A 126 -8.96 6.34 3.56
C ALA A 126 -8.30 7.73 3.74
N ALA A 127 -7.45 8.16 2.81
CA ALA A 127 -6.79 9.46 2.85
C ALA A 127 -7.80 10.61 2.89
N ARG A 128 -8.80 10.58 2.00
CA ARG A 128 -9.89 11.56 1.96
C ARG A 128 -10.64 11.63 3.29
N LYS A 129 -10.96 10.47 3.88
CA LYS A 129 -11.66 10.40 5.17
C LYS A 129 -10.84 10.89 6.35
N VAL A 130 -9.51 10.75 6.31
CA VAL A 130 -8.62 11.27 7.36
C VAL A 130 -8.42 12.78 7.21
N ALA A 131 -8.49 13.31 5.99
CA ALA A 131 -8.31 14.75 5.71
C ALA A 131 -9.58 15.60 5.94
N SER A 132 -10.75 14.97 6.10
CA SER A 132 -12.04 15.64 6.34
C SER A 132 -12.37 15.72 7.83
#